data_AF-A0A7C1ZSM2-F1
#
_entry.id   AF-A0A7C1ZSM2-F1
#
_cell.length_a   1.000
_cell.length_b   1.000
_cell.length_c   1.000
_cell.angle_alpha   90.00
_cell.angle_beta   90.00
_cell.angle_gamma   90.00
#
_symmetry.space_group_name_H-M   'P 1'
#
loop_
_entity.id
_entity.type
_entity.pdbx_description
1 polymer ?
#
loop_
_entity_poly.entity_id
_entity_poly.type
_entity_poly.pdbx_seq_one_letter_code
_entity_poly.pdbx_strand_id
1 'polypeptide(L)'
;MTNRKYPTYTTKIKIAVDHGGKCAFCGIESNRLYPNLQGEQLIGVRVGKFAHIHSENENGPRFDPNISEEDLASRLNFLYLCEDHHSLIDDNEDMYKAEDLKSKRKEFCQLVSHNFKKNSIGNKCCIITLEDNFFGKINRTSIIESLGINTTPISNLNISLDLPENDSDIDWLSQCHNLKKKWKNFQEYLFKINGLNLNEIIPDEYHIYSITKIPLAIYFGAILQETNKVLLHQWRRKKDE
;
A
#
# COMPACT_ATOMS: atom_id res chain seq x y z
N MET A 1 -3.12 34.12 15.75
CA MET A 1 -3.35 32.95 14.89
C MET A 1 -3.02 31.72 15.71
N THR A 2 -4.04 31.07 16.29
CA THR A 2 -3.85 29.83 17.04
C THR A 2 -3.41 28.75 16.06
N ASN A 3 -2.28 28.11 16.36
CA ASN A 3 -1.68 27.09 15.51
C ASN A 3 -2.67 25.91 15.45
N ARG A 4 -3.31 25.66 14.30
CA ARG A 4 -4.23 24.52 14.19
C ARG A 4 -3.46 23.24 14.58
N LYS A 5 -3.88 22.52 15.62
CA LYS A 5 -3.29 21.23 16.04
C LYS A 5 -3.59 20.19 14.97
N TYR A 6 -2.71 20.17 13.98
CA TYR A 6 -2.71 19.19 12.93
C TYR A 6 -2.12 17.88 13.48
N PRO A 7 -2.68 16.70 13.13
CA PRO A 7 -2.15 15.44 13.62
C PRO A 7 -0.69 15.27 13.18
N THR A 8 0.13 14.71 14.06
CA THR A 8 1.52 14.35 13.73
C THR A 8 1.56 13.37 12.56
N TYR A 9 2.70 13.25 11.91
CA TYR A 9 2.91 12.29 10.82
C TYR A 9 2.46 10.87 11.18
N THR A 10 2.92 10.36 12.32
CA THR A 10 2.56 9.02 12.81
C THR A 10 1.05 8.90 13.08
N THR A 11 0.43 9.96 13.60
CA THR A 11 -1.01 10.01 13.83
C THR A 11 -1.79 9.97 12.51
N LYS A 12 -1.35 10.69 11.47
CA LYS A 12 -1.97 10.64 10.13
C LYS A 12 -1.97 9.24 9.54
N ILE A 13 -0.85 8.53 9.63
CA ILE A 13 -0.75 7.13 9.17
C ILE A 13 -1.73 6.25 9.93
N LYS A 14 -1.77 6.34 11.27
CA LYS A 14 -2.71 5.57 12.09
C LYS A 14 -4.16 5.85 11.71
N ILE A 15 -4.53 7.11 11.49
CA ILE A 15 -5.87 7.50 11.04
C ILE A 15 -6.19 6.87 9.68
N ALA A 16 -5.27 6.98 8.70
CA ALA A 16 -5.48 6.41 7.37
C ALA A 16 -5.63 4.88 7.45
N VAL A 17 -4.85 4.20 8.30
CA VAL A 17 -4.95 2.75 8.56
C VAL A 17 -6.28 2.38 9.20
N ASP A 18 -6.75 3.12 10.22
CA ASP A 18 -8.06 2.89 10.85
C ASP A 18 -9.21 2.95 9.83
N HIS A 19 -9.04 3.75 8.78
CA HIS A 19 -10.02 3.96 7.71
C HIS A 19 -9.73 3.10 6.46
N GLY A 20 -8.74 2.21 6.50
CA GLY A 20 -8.37 1.35 5.37
C GLY A 20 -7.85 2.10 4.14
N GLY A 21 -7.43 3.36 4.31
CA GLY A 21 -7.08 4.27 3.21
C GLY A 21 -8.29 4.64 2.36
N LYS A 22 -9.50 4.69 2.93
CA LYS A 22 -10.75 4.98 2.21
C LYS A 22 -11.45 6.18 2.84
N CYS A 23 -12.29 6.86 2.06
CA CYS A 23 -13.12 7.93 2.59
C CYS A 23 -14.26 7.36 3.43
N ALA A 24 -14.41 7.84 4.67
CA ALA A 24 -15.49 7.39 5.56
C ALA A 24 -16.89 7.61 4.97
N PHE A 25 -17.06 8.64 4.13
CA PHE A 25 -18.34 8.98 3.52
C PHE A 25 -18.62 8.22 2.22
N CYS A 26 -17.61 8.07 1.36
CA CYS A 26 -17.77 7.27 0.13
C CYS A 26 -18.03 5.79 0.42
N GLY A 27 -17.54 5.27 1.55
CA GLY A 27 -17.67 3.85 1.91
C GLY A 27 -16.48 2.99 1.50
N ILE A 28 -16.52 1.71 1.87
CA ILE A 28 -15.38 0.78 1.75
C ILE A 28 -15.00 0.47 0.29
N GLU A 29 -15.98 0.51 -0.61
CA GLU A 29 -15.81 0.28 -2.05
C GLU A 29 -15.17 1.45 -2.79
N SER A 30 -14.94 2.59 -2.13
CA SER A 30 -14.37 3.79 -2.77
C SER A 30 -12.95 3.54 -3.26
N ASN A 31 -12.43 4.41 -4.14
CA ASN A 31 -11.00 4.40 -4.45
C ASN A 31 -10.15 4.65 -3.19
N ARG A 32 -8.91 4.13 -3.19
CA ARG A 32 -7.95 4.38 -2.11
C ARG A 32 -7.50 5.84 -2.13
N LEU A 33 -7.28 6.36 -0.94
CA LEU A 33 -6.71 7.66 -0.66
C LEU A 33 -5.33 7.47 -0.05
N TYR A 34 -4.38 8.24 -0.56
CA TYR A 34 -3.03 8.28 -0.04
C TYR A 34 -2.94 9.34 1.05
N PRO A 35 -2.38 9.03 2.23
CA PRO A 35 -2.18 10.05 3.24
C PRO A 35 -1.16 11.05 2.71
N ASN A 36 -1.47 12.35 2.71
CA ASN A 36 -0.49 13.35 2.33
C ASN A 36 0.62 13.42 3.39
N LEU A 37 1.80 12.94 3.03
CA LEU A 37 3.00 12.95 3.85
C LEU A 37 3.85 14.17 3.47
N GLN A 38 4.39 14.87 4.47
CA GLN A 38 4.99 16.20 4.31
C GLN A 38 5.90 16.32 3.08
N GLY A 39 5.55 17.23 2.17
CA GLY A 39 6.40 17.66 1.06
C GLY A 39 6.35 16.78 -0.20
N GLU A 40 5.57 15.71 -0.20
CA GLU A 40 5.45 14.86 -1.40
C GLU A 40 4.36 15.41 -2.33
N GLN A 41 4.78 15.90 -3.50
CA GLN A 41 3.85 16.19 -4.59
C GLN A 41 3.47 14.87 -5.26
N LEU A 42 2.42 14.24 -4.77
CA LEU A 42 1.91 13.00 -5.34
C LEU A 42 1.09 13.31 -6.60
N ILE A 43 1.67 13.10 -7.78
CA ILE A 43 1.02 13.33 -9.07
C ILE A 43 0.19 12.10 -9.45
N GLY A 44 -1.08 12.31 -9.83
CA GLY A 44 -1.96 11.26 -10.35
C GLY A 44 -2.60 10.35 -9.30
N VAL A 45 -2.42 10.62 -8.00
CA VAL A 45 -3.07 9.86 -6.93
C VAL A 45 -4.11 10.69 -6.19
N ARG A 46 -5.12 10.02 -5.64
CA ARG A 46 -6.13 10.68 -4.79
C ARG A 46 -5.57 10.82 -3.38
N VAL A 47 -5.42 12.06 -2.93
CA VAL A 47 -4.89 12.37 -1.60
C VAL A 47 -6.04 12.53 -0.61
N GLY A 48 -5.94 11.86 0.53
CA GLY A 48 -6.92 11.98 1.60
C GLY A 48 -6.62 13.14 2.56
N LYS A 49 -7.68 13.73 3.08
CA LYS A 49 -7.69 14.82 4.05
C LYS A 49 -8.09 14.34 5.43
N PHE A 50 -7.68 15.10 6.44
CA PHE A 50 -7.94 14.81 7.84
C PHE A 50 -8.84 15.92 8.39
N ALA A 51 -10.13 15.63 8.54
CA ALA A 51 -11.11 16.56 9.10
C ALA A 51 -11.21 16.36 10.62
N HIS A 52 -11.25 17.45 11.38
CA HIS A 52 -11.51 17.41 12.81
C HIS A 52 -12.99 17.16 13.09
N ILE A 53 -13.28 16.31 14.09
CA ILE A 53 -14.64 16.14 14.60
C ILE A 53 -14.98 17.29 15.55
N HIS A 54 -14.10 17.57 16.52
CA HIS A 54 -14.17 18.76 17.36
C HIS A 54 -13.05 19.74 17.03
N SER A 55 -13.44 21.01 16.90
CA SER A 55 -12.52 22.13 16.77
C SER A 55 -11.80 22.41 18.09
N GLU A 56 -10.54 22.81 18.00
CA GLU A 56 -9.77 23.36 19.13
C GLU A 56 -10.01 24.87 19.34
N ASN A 57 -10.54 25.55 18.33
CA ASN A 57 -10.84 26.97 18.39
C ASN A 57 -12.22 27.15 19.04
N GLU A 58 -12.31 27.99 20.07
CA GLU A 58 -13.54 28.32 20.80
C GLU A 58 -14.66 28.82 19.88
N ASN A 59 -14.30 29.58 18.85
CA ASN A 59 -15.24 30.08 17.84
C ASN A 59 -15.33 29.17 16.61
N GLY A 60 -14.70 27.99 16.67
CA GLY A 60 -14.65 27.06 15.57
C GLY A 60 -15.79 26.04 15.60
N PRO A 61 -15.95 25.27 14.52
CA PRO A 61 -17.09 24.40 14.34
C PRO A 61 -17.06 23.27 15.35
N ARG A 62 -18.19 23.02 16.02
CA ARG A 62 -18.33 21.91 16.98
C ARG A 62 -17.33 21.98 18.15
N PHE A 63 -16.88 23.18 18.53
CA PHE A 63 -16.10 23.37 19.74
C PHE A 63 -16.88 22.87 20.97
N ASP A 64 -16.18 22.18 21.86
CA ASP A 64 -16.72 21.73 23.14
C ASP A 64 -15.67 22.00 24.23
N PRO A 65 -15.94 22.90 25.19
CA PRO A 65 -14.98 23.27 26.24
C PRO A 65 -14.68 22.12 27.21
N ASN A 66 -15.46 21.04 27.19
CA ASN A 66 -15.25 19.88 28.06
C ASN A 66 -14.24 18.88 27.50
N ILE A 67 -13.78 19.07 26.25
CA ILE A 67 -12.82 18.16 25.62
C ILE A 67 -11.39 18.57 25.98
N SER A 68 -10.63 17.60 26.47
CA SER A 68 -9.23 17.83 26.84
C SER A 68 -8.35 18.10 25.60
N GLU A 69 -7.22 18.79 25.81
CA GLU A 69 -6.24 18.98 24.73
C GLU A 69 -5.70 17.66 24.16
N GLU A 70 -5.59 16.63 25.00
CA GLU A 70 -5.14 15.29 24.59
C GLU A 70 -6.18 14.63 23.67
N ASP A 71 -7.46 14.75 24.00
CA ASP A 71 -8.55 14.23 23.18
C ASP A 71 -8.69 14.99 21.86
N LEU A 72 -8.49 16.31 21.85
CA LEU A 72 -8.47 17.11 20.62
C LEU A 72 -7.34 16.68 19.67
N ALA A 73 -6.16 16.34 20.22
CA ALA A 73 -5.01 15.86 19.47
C ALA A 73 -5.08 14.35 19.14
N SER A 74 -6.01 13.62 19.75
CA SER A 74 -6.16 12.18 19.58
C SER A 74 -6.56 11.85 18.15
N ARG A 75 -6.01 10.74 17.63
CA ARG A 75 -6.42 10.18 16.33
C ARG A 75 -7.93 9.91 16.23
N LEU A 76 -8.60 9.74 17.37
CA LEU A 76 -10.04 9.48 17.46
C LEU A 76 -10.88 10.72 17.11
N ASN A 77 -10.31 11.92 17.21
CA ASN A 77 -10.96 13.19 16.87
C ASN A 77 -10.91 13.51 15.36
N PHE A 78 -10.50 12.57 14.50
CA PHE A 78 -10.33 12.82 13.07
C PHE A 78 -11.17 11.90 12.20
N LEU A 79 -11.59 12.39 11.03
CA LEU A 79 -12.11 11.60 9.92
C LEU A 79 -11.12 11.63 8.75
N TYR A 80 -11.03 10.51 8.02
CA TYR A 80 -10.24 10.44 6.79
C TYR A 80 -11.16 10.49 5.57
N LEU A 81 -10.98 11.51 4.71
CA LEU A 81 -11.93 11.87 3.66
C LEU A 81 -11.23 12.19 2.33
N CYS A 82 -11.96 12.08 1.22
CA CYS A 82 -11.53 12.71 -0.04
C CYS A 82 -11.76 14.23 0.04
N GLU A 83 -11.21 14.98 -0.92
CA GLU A 83 -11.41 16.43 -1.01
C GLU A 83 -12.90 16.80 -0.95
N ASP A 84 -13.72 16.21 -1.83
CA ASP A 84 -15.15 16.56 -1.95
C ASP A 84 -15.91 16.43 -0.63
N HIS A 85 -15.69 15.33 0.11
CA HIS A 85 -16.38 15.11 1.39
C HIS A 85 -15.76 15.91 2.55
N HIS A 86 -14.48 16.27 2.45
CA HIS A 86 -13.87 17.19 3.40
C HIS A 86 -14.51 18.57 3.25
N SER A 87 -14.56 19.12 2.03
CA SER A 87 -15.25 20.38 1.74
C SER A 87 -16.73 20.32 2.11
N LEU A 88 -17.43 19.22 1.81
CA LEU A 88 -18.85 19.08 2.17
C LEU A 88 -19.12 19.27 3.67
N ILE A 89 -18.26 18.73 4.54
CA ILE A 89 -18.44 18.84 6.00
C ILE A 89 -18.04 20.23 6.50
N ASP A 90 -16.96 20.79 5.93
CA ASP A 90 -16.49 22.14 6.28
C ASP A 90 -17.49 23.22 5.83
N ASP A 91 -18.14 23.06 4.68
CA ASP A 91 -19.09 24.04 4.15
C ASP A 91 -20.49 23.95 4.79
N ASN A 92 -20.79 22.86 5.50
CA ASN A 92 -22.13 22.58 6.06
C ASN A 92 -22.07 22.21 7.55
N GLU A 93 -21.35 23.02 8.33
CA GLU A 93 -21.03 22.72 9.73
C GLU A 93 -22.25 22.46 10.62
N ASP A 94 -23.35 23.18 10.39
CA ASP A 94 -24.62 23.04 11.14
C ASP A 94 -25.31 21.69 10.90
N MET A 95 -25.10 21.09 9.73
CA MET A 95 -25.68 19.81 9.33
C MET A 95 -24.88 18.61 9.83
N TYR A 96 -23.58 18.80 10.09
CA TYR A 96 -22.66 17.75 10.51
C TYR A 96 -22.25 17.97 11.96
N LYS A 97 -23.08 17.50 12.90
CA LYS A 97 -22.80 17.60 14.34
C LYS A 97 -21.68 16.65 14.74
N ALA A 98 -20.94 16.98 15.79
CA ALA A 98 -19.82 16.16 16.25
C ALA A 98 -20.23 14.72 16.60
N GLU A 99 -21.41 14.51 17.17
CA GLU A 99 -21.93 13.19 17.52
C GLU A 99 -22.17 12.31 16.29
N ASP A 100 -22.70 12.90 15.22
CA ASP A 100 -22.92 12.21 13.94
C ASP A 100 -21.58 11.82 13.31
N LEU A 101 -20.60 12.73 13.32
CA LEU A 101 -19.25 12.47 12.81
C LEU A 101 -18.50 11.41 13.64
N LYS A 102 -18.64 11.42 14.98
CA LYS A 102 -18.11 10.37 15.88
C LYS A 102 -18.73 9.02 15.56
N SER A 103 -20.05 8.97 15.40
CA SER A 103 -20.79 7.75 15.07
C SER A 103 -20.36 7.22 13.70
N LYS A 104 -20.30 8.09 12.70
CA LYS A 104 -19.84 7.77 11.36
C LYS A 104 -18.42 7.21 11.34
N ARG A 105 -17.48 7.82 12.08
CA ARG A 105 -16.11 7.31 12.24
C ARG A 105 -16.14 5.91 12.82
N LYS A 106 -16.86 5.72 13.94
CA LYS A 106 -16.93 4.46 14.67
C LYS A 106 -17.48 3.34 13.78
N GLU A 107 -18.63 3.57 13.14
CA GLU A 107 -19.25 2.61 12.22
C GLU A 107 -18.32 2.26 11.06
N PHE A 108 -17.70 3.27 10.44
CA PHE A 108 -16.80 3.05 9.33
C PHE A 108 -15.54 2.28 9.72
N CYS A 109 -14.86 2.66 10.82
CA CYS A 109 -13.68 1.93 11.29
C CYS A 109 -14.03 0.50 11.75
N GLN A 110 -15.23 0.27 12.28
CA GLN A 110 -15.72 -1.08 12.58
C GLN A 110 -15.98 -1.89 11.31
N LEU A 111 -16.61 -1.28 10.31
CA LEU A 111 -16.82 -1.89 8.99
C LEU A 111 -15.49 -2.21 8.32
N VAL A 112 -14.52 -1.29 8.35
CA VAL A 112 -13.15 -1.49 7.89
C VAL A 112 -12.55 -2.67 8.65
N SER A 113 -12.54 -2.66 9.98
CA SER A 113 -11.99 -3.76 10.79
C SER A 113 -12.66 -5.11 10.51
N HIS A 114 -13.98 -5.12 10.30
CA HIS A 114 -14.74 -6.32 9.96
C HIS A 114 -14.40 -6.81 8.55
N ASN A 115 -14.32 -5.92 7.55
CA ASN A 115 -13.91 -6.27 6.20
C ASN A 115 -12.44 -6.66 6.13
N PHE A 116 -11.57 -6.04 6.93
CA PHE A 116 -10.20 -6.49 7.08
C PHE A 116 -10.19 -7.89 7.66
N LYS A 117 -10.95 -8.21 8.73
CA LYS A 117 -11.07 -9.57 9.29
C LYS A 117 -11.70 -10.59 8.33
N LYS A 118 -12.67 -10.17 7.52
CA LYS A 118 -13.37 -11.02 6.54
C LYS A 118 -12.56 -11.21 5.25
N ASN A 119 -11.73 -10.22 4.88
CA ASN A 119 -10.72 -10.25 3.82
C ASN A 119 -9.30 -10.53 4.38
N SER A 120 -9.18 -11.01 5.62
CA SER A 120 -7.89 -11.35 6.28
C SER A 120 -7.31 -12.66 5.78
N ILE A 121 -7.97 -13.31 4.82
CA ILE A 121 -7.40 -14.42 4.06
C ILE A 121 -7.45 -14.02 2.59
N GLY A 122 -6.93 -12.83 2.28
CA GLY A 122 -6.37 -12.63 0.96
C GLY A 122 -5.13 -13.51 0.81
N ASN A 123 -4.88 -14.04 -0.38
CA ASN A 123 -3.66 -14.83 -0.63
C ASN A 123 -2.45 -14.00 -0.20
N LYS A 124 -1.65 -14.52 0.72
CA LYS A 124 -0.35 -13.95 1.07
C LYS A 124 0.52 -14.05 -0.17
N CYS A 125 0.96 -12.92 -0.69
CA CYS A 125 1.83 -12.91 -1.84
C CYS A 125 3.24 -12.40 -1.52
N CYS A 126 4.22 -13.03 -2.15
CA CYS A 126 5.55 -12.47 -2.26
C CYS A 126 5.65 -11.78 -3.62
N ILE A 127 5.94 -10.49 -3.62
CA ILE A 127 6.21 -9.72 -4.84
C ILE A 127 7.67 -9.95 -5.22
N ILE A 128 7.92 -10.32 -6.47
CA ILE A 128 9.27 -10.42 -7.02
C ILE A 128 9.34 -9.52 -8.26
N THR A 129 10.25 -8.55 -8.26
CA THR A 129 10.55 -7.75 -9.45
C THR A 129 11.85 -8.26 -10.08
N LEU A 130 11.75 -8.75 -11.31
CA LEU A 130 12.88 -9.08 -12.17
C LEU A 130 13.13 -7.89 -13.11
N GLU A 131 14.18 -7.13 -12.84
CA GLU A 131 14.57 -5.96 -13.61
C GLU A 131 15.91 -6.23 -14.28
N ASP A 132 16.15 -5.69 -15.46
CA ASP A 132 17.50 -5.65 -16.04
C ASP A 132 17.90 -4.27 -16.54
N ASN A 133 19.19 -4.14 -16.81
CA ASN A 133 19.82 -2.88 -17.23
C ASN A 133 19.42 -2.46 -18.65
N PHE A 134 18.80 -3.32 -19.47
CA PHE A 134 18.40 -3.01 -20.85
C PHE A 134 16.97 -2.50 -20.98
N PHE A 135 16.04 -3.15 -20.28
CA PHE A 135 14.62 -2.88 -20.42
C PHE A 135 14.09 -1.92 -19.36
N GLY A 136 14.88 -1.62 -18.32
CA GLY A 136 14.61 -0.57 -17.34
C GLY A 136 14.01 -1.10 -16.03
N LYS A 137 13.45 -0.18 -15.23
CA LYS A 137 12.92 -0.46 -13.89
C LYS A 137 11.41 -0.60 -13.91
N ILE A 138 10.88 -1.45 -13.02
CA ILE A 138 9.44 -1.63 -12.86
C ILE A 138 8.89 -0.49 -12.01
N ASN A 139 7.80 0.14 -12.50
CA ASN A 139 7.09 1.16 -11.75
C ASN A 139 6.35 0.53 -10.56
N ARG A 140 6.70 0.94 -9.34
CA ARG A 140 6.08 0.44 -8.10
C ARG A 140 4.57 0.72 -8.04
N THR A 141 4.10 1.83 -8.59
CA THR A 141 2.68 2.17 -8.64
C THR A 141 1.91 1.15 -9.47
N SER A 142 2.46 0.76 -10.63
CA SER A 142 1.84 -0.25 -11.50
C SER A 142 1.74 -1.63 -10.83
N ILE A 143 2.73 -2.00 -10.00
CA ILE A 143 2.66 -3.23 -9.18
C ILE A 143 1.49 -3.14 -8.19
N ILE A 144 1.32 -2.01 -7.51
CA ILE A 144 0.25 -1.84 -6.52
C ILE A 144 -1.13 -1.86 -7.20
N GLU A 145 -1.25 -1.27 -8.39
CA GLU A 145 -2.48 -1.26 -9.18
C GLU A 145 -2.88 -2.64 -9.71
N SER A 146 -1.90 -3.48 -10.08
CA SER A 146 -2.15 -4.84 -10.55
C SER A 146 -2.41 -5.85 -9.44
N LEU A 147 -2.00 -5.54 -8.20
CA LEU A 147 -2.35 -6.35 -7.04
C LEU A 147 -3.84 -6.16 -6.73
N GLY A 148 -4.61 -7.25 -6.88
CA GLY A 148 -6.04 -7.26 -6.59
C GLY A 148 -6.35 -6.94 -5.13
N ILE A 149 -7.61 -6.59 -4.85
CA ILE A 149 -8.10 -6.20 -3.51
C ILE A 149 -7.93 -7.35 -2.48
N ASN A 150 -7.84 -8.60 -2.94
CA ASN A 150 -7.73 -9.80 -2.12
C ASN A 150 -6.29 -10.34 -2.01
N THR A 151 -5.27 -9.54 -2.31
CA THR A 151 -3.87 -9.98 -2.24
C THR A 151 -3.13 -9.17 -1.19
N THR A 152 -2.48 -9.84 -0.23
CA THR A 152 -1.71 -9.17 0.83
C THR A 152 -0.21 -9.41 0.60
N PRO A 153 0.57 -8.36 0.25
CA PRO A 153 2.01 -8.52 0.07
C PRO A 153 2.70 -8.68 1.42
N ILE A 154 3.33 -9.83 1.64
CA ILE A 154 4.07 -10.13 2.88
C ILE A 154 5.55 -9.76 2.78
N SER A 155 6.08 -9.66 1.57
CA SER A 155 7.45 -9.24 1.29
C SER A 155 7.58 -8.77 -0.17
N ASN A 156 8.62 -7.98 -0.45
CA ASN A 156 8.97 -7.54 -1.79
C ASN A 156 10.46 -7.78 -2.03
N LEU A 157 10.79 -8.64 -3.00
CA LEU A 157 12.15 -8.87 -3.47
C LEU A 157 12.36 -8.16 -4.80
N ASN A 158 13.34 -7.27 -4.84
CA ASN A 158 13.87 -6.80 -6.11
C ASN A 158 15.12 -7.60 -6.48
N ILE A 159 15.07 -8.26 -7.65
CA ILE A 159 16.21 -8.90 -8.30
C ILE A 159 16.59 -8.05 -9.52
N SER A 160 17.60 -7.22 -9.35
CA SER A 160 18.28 -6.57 -10.48
C SER A 160 19.16 -7.59 -11.20
N LEU A 161 19.04 -7.70 -12.51
CA LEU A 161 19.83 -8.58 -13.37
C LEU A 161 20.80 -7.73 -14.17
N ASP A 162 22.08 -7.88 -13.88
CA ASP A 162 23.14 -7.25 -14.67
C ASP A 162 23.36 -8.13 -15.91
N LEU A 163 22.54 -7.90 -16.93
CA LEU A 163 22.71 -8.52 -18.24
C LEU A 163 23.87 -7.80 -18.96
N PRO A 164 24.84 -8.51 -19.54
CA PRO A 164 25.83 -7.88 -20.38
C PRO A 164 25.28 -7.63 -21.79
N GLU A 165 25.95 -6.74 -22.53
CA GLU A 165 25.54 -6.26 -23.86
C GLU A 165 25.58 -7.33 -24.96
N ASN A 166 26.35 -8.41 -24.77
CA ASN A 166 26.55 -9.44 -25.79
C ASN A 166 25.84 -10.75 -25.44
N ASP A 167 24.88 -11.12 -26.29
CA ASP A 167 24.00 -12.30 -26.19
C ASP A 167 24.69 -13.60 -26.65
N SER A 168 25.79 -13.98 -25.99
CA SER A 168 26.47 -15.26 -26.27
C SER A 168 25.97 -16.38 -25.33
N ASP A 169 25.96 -17.64 -25.76
CA ASP A 169 25.49 -18.76 -24.91
C ASP A 169 26.27 -18.93 -23.59
N ILE A 170 27.52 -18.46 -23.55
CA ILE A 170 28.37 -18.41 -22.34
C ILE A 170 27.79 -17.43 -21.30
N ASP A 171 27.08 -16.42 -21.75
CA ASP A 171 26.42 -15.41 -20.92
C ASP A 171 25.10 -15.94 -20.30
N TRP A 172 24.33 -16.76 -21.02
CA TRP A 172 23.06 -17.32 -20.52
C TRP A 172 23.22 -18.19 -19.26
N LEU A 173 24.17 -19.12 -19.25
CA LEU A 173 24.42 -19.98 -18.08
C LEU A 173 24.88 -19.17 -16.86
N SER A 174 25.66 -18.12 -17.09
CA SER A 174 26.11 -17.19 -16.05
C SER A 174 24.93 -16.43 -15.44
N GLN A 175 24.01 -15.92 -16.27
CA GLN A 175 22.77 -15.27 -15.84
C GLN A 175 21.87 -16.20 -15.03
N CYS A 176 21.69 -17.43 -15.51
CA CYS A 176 20.96 -18.48 -14.80
C CYS A 176 21.56 -18.79 -13.42
N HIS A 177 22.89 -18.82 -13.32
CA HIS A 177 23.60 -19.04 -12.05
C HIS A 177 23.43 -17.84 -11.11
N ASN A 178 23.59 -16.61 -11.61
CA ASN A 178 23.44 -15.38 -10.84
C ASN A 178 22.03 -15.26 -10.26
N LEU A 179 21.01 -15.49 -11.09
CA LEU A 179 19.61 -15.50 -10.68
C LEU A 179 19.35 -16.54 -9.57
N LYS A 180 19.85 -17.79 -9.72
CA LYS A 180 19.76 -18.82 -8.66
C LYS A 180 20.43 -18.39 -7.37
N LYS A 181 21.61 -17.75 -7.45
CA LYS A 181 22.35 -17.26 -6.28
C LYS A 181 21.58 -16.14 -5.57
N LYS A 182 21.05 -15.17 -6.30
CA LYS A 182 20.24 -14.07 -5.74
C LYS A 182 18.96 -14.60 -5.08
N TRP A 183 18.31 -15.59 -5.70
CA TRP A 183 17.16 -16.28 -5.11
C TRP A 183 17.52 -16.98 -3.79
N LYS A 184 18.58 -17.78 -3.78
CA LYS A 184 19.04 -18.47 -2.56
C LYS A 184 19.35 -17.49 -1.42
N ASN A 185 20.05 -16.40 -1.73
CA ASN A 185 20.36 -15.36 -0.75
C ASN A 185 19.08 -14.72 -0.16
N PHE A 186 18.06 -14.52 -1.00
CA PHE A 186 16.77 -14.02 -0.52
C PHE A 186 16.06 -15.02 0.37
N GLN A 187 16.05 -16.31 0.02
CA GLN A 187 15.50 -17.35 0.88
C GLN A 187 16.18 -17.36 2.26
N GLU A 188 17.51 -17.22 2.29
CA GLU A 188 18.27 -17.11 3.54
C GLU A 188 17.98 -15.82 4.32
N TYR A 189 17.79 -14.69 3.63
CA TYR A 189 17.41 -13.41 4.23
C TYR A 189 16.03 -13.48 4.90
N LEU A 190 15.03 -14.05 4.21
CA LEU A 190 13.69 -14.25 4.75
C LEU A 190 13.72 -15.14 6.00
N PHE A 191 14.55 -16.18 5.98
CA PHE A 191 14.76 -17.05 7.14
C PHE A 191 15.35 -16.29 8.34
N LYS A 192 16.33 -15.42 8.11
CA LYS A 192 17.05 -14.69 9.16
C LYS A 192 16.23 -13.57 9.83
N ILE A 193 15.49 -12.78 9.05
CA ILE A 193 14.79 -11.61 9.60
C ILE A 193 13.57 -12.00 10.43
N ASN A 194 12.91 -13.09 10.06
CA ASN A 194 11.65 -13.42 10.70
C ASN A 194 11.79 -14.32 11.92
N GLY A 195 12.95 -14.96 12.16
CA GLY A 195 13.13 -15.90 13.27
C GLY A 195 12.09 -17.05 13.32
N LEU A 196 11.29 -17.19 12.26
CA LEU A 196 10.12 -18.03 12.16
C LEU A 196 10.43 -19.19 11.22
N ASN A 197 9.94 -20.36 11.60
CA ASN A 197 10.04 -21.59 10.83
C ASN A 197 9.44 -21.33 9.43
N LEU A 198 10.18 -21.63 8.35
CA LEU A 198 9.78 -21.37 6.95
C LEU A 198 8.38 -21.91 6.59
N ASN A 199 7.89 -22.90 7.34
CA ASN A 199 6.58 -23.51 7.18
C ASN A 199 5.40 -22.62 7.61
N GLU A 200 5.59 -21.52 8.35
CA GLU A 200 4.50 -20.63 8.80
C GLU A 200 4.29 -19.39 7.89
N ILE A 201 5.22 -19.12 6.98
CA ILE A 201 5.17 -17.99 6.03
C ILE A 201 5.49 -18.50 4.61
N ILE A 202 4.84 -19.58 4.19
CA ILE A 202 4.80 -19.94 2.78
C ILE A 202 3.80 -19.00 2.12
N PRO A 203 4.19 -18.14 1.15
CA PRO A 203 3.23 -17.35 0.41
C PRO A 203 2.29 -18.28 -0.36
N ASP A 204 0.99 -17.98 -0.32
CA ASP A 204 -0.02 -18.69 -1.12
C ASP A 204 0.25 -18.50 -2.62
N GLU A 205 0.86 -17.36 -3.00
CA GLU A 205 1.23 -17.07 -4.38
C GLU A 205 2.50 -16.18 -4.53
N TYR A 206 3.21 -16.34 -5.64
CA TYR A 206 4.29 -15.45 -6.06
C TYR A 206 3.83 -14.60 -7.24
N HIS A 207 3.98 -13.28 -7.14
CA HIS A 207 3.73 -12.36 -8.25
C HIS A 207 5.06 -11.86 -8.79
N ILE A 208 5.43 -12.33 -9.98
CA ILE A 208 6.67 -11.95 -10.64
C ILE A 208 6.34 -10.86 -11.65
N TYR A 209 6.85 -9.65 -11.41
CA TYR A 209 6.84 -8.59 -12.40
C TYR A 209 8.17 -8.63 -13.14
N SER A 210 8.13 -8.81 -14.45
CA SER A 210 9.34 -9.00 -15.24
C SER A 210 9.46 -7.95 -16.35
N ILE A 211 10.57 -7.23 -16.28
CA ILE A 211 11.12 -6.41 -17.36
C ILE A 211 12.51 -7.00 -17.65
N THR A 212 12.51 -8.22 -18.20
CA THR A 212 13.73 -8.91 -18.67
C THR A 212 13.49 -9.84 -19.85
N LYS A 213 14.56 -10.49 -20.36
CA LYS A 213 14.49 -11.51 -21.42
C LYS A 213 13.50 -12.62 -21.03
N ILE A 214 12.56 -12.94 -21.92
CA ILE A 214 11.51 -13.96 -21.71
C ILE A 214 12.07 -15.30 -21.20
N PRO A 215 13.15 -15.85 -21.78
CA PRO A 215 13.73 -17.11 -21.28
C PRO A 215 14.12 -17.06 -19.81
N LEU A 216 14.66 -15.93 -19.32
CA LEU A 216 15.13 -15.77 -17.95
C LEU A 216 13.96 -15.71 -16.95
N ALA A 217 12.87 -15.06 -17.34
CA ALA A 217 11.63 -15.04 -16.55
C ALA A 217 11.00 -16.43 -16.44
N ILE A 218 11.00 -17.20 -17.54
CA ILE A 218 10.52 -18.60 -17.57
C ILE A 218 11.40 -19.47 -16.67
N TYR A 219 12.72 -19.37 -16.81
CA TYR A 219 13.67 -20.12 -15.99
C TYR A 219 13.54 -19.77 -14.50
N PHE A 220 13.30 -18.50 -14.16
CA PHE A 220 13.02 -18.11 -12.78
C PHE A 220 11.72 -18.73 -12.27
N GLY A 221 10.66 -18.73 -13.09
CA GLY A 221 9.42 -19.45 -12.82
C GLY A 221 9.66 -20.94 -12.50
N ALA A 222 10.58 -21.60 -13.21
CA ALA A 222 10.93 -23.00 -12.95
C ALA A 222 11.77 -23.22 -11.68
N ILE A 223 12.47 -22.20 -11.18
CA ILE A 223 13.22 -22.26 -9.91
C ILE A 223 12.29 -22.10 -8.70
N LEU A 224 11.20 -21.35 -8.86
CA LEU A 224 10.16 -21.22 -7.84
C LEU A 224 9.45 -22.58 -7.74
N GLN A 225 9.70 -23.28 -6.63
CA GLN A 225 9.28 -24.68 -6.43
C GLN A 225 7.77 -24.89 -6.67
N GLU A 226 7.41 -26.09 -7.12
CA GLU A 226 6.10 -26.50 -7.64
C GLU A 226 4.89 -26.37 -6.69
N THR A 227 5.07 -25.95 -5.43
CA THR A 227 4.00 -25.99 -4.42
C THR A 227 3.11 -24.75 -4.37
N ASN A 228 3.57 -23.60 -4.88
CA ASN A 228 2.86 -22.32 -4.74
C ASN A 228 2.46 -21.74 -6.10
N LYS A 229 1.31 -21.07 -6.17
CA LYS A 229 0.82 -20.46 -7.40
C LYS A 229 1.76 -19.34 -7.85
N VAL A 230 2.22 -19.37 -9.11
CA VAL A 230 3.08 -18.32 -9.69
C VAL A 230 2.30 -17.53 -10.74
N LEU A 231 2.27 -16.20 -10.60
CA LEU A 231 1.69 -15.26 -11.55
C LEU A 231 2.80 -14.40 -12.16
N LEU A 232 3.06 -14.57 -13.46
CA LEU A 232 4.04 -13.78 -14.20
C LEU A 232 3.35 -12.60 -14.92
N HIS A 233 3.72 -11.39 -14.54
CA HIS A 233 3.30 -10.13 -15.14
C HIS A 233 4.42 -9.60 -16.02
N GLN A 234 4.17 -9.54 -17.33
CA GLN A 234 5.14 -9.00 -18.28
C GLN A 234 4.66 -7.68 -18.86
N TRP A 235 5.56 -6.70 -18.92
CA TRP A 235 5.25 -5.43 -19.56
C TRP A 235 5.13 -5.61 -21.08
N ARG A 236 3.96 -5.27 -21.64
CA ARG A 236 3.78 -5.13 -23.09
C ARG A 236 4.09 -3.68 -23.48
N ARG A 237 5.12 -3.50 -24.33
CA ARG A 237 5.26 -2.25 -25.10
C ARG A 237 3.96 -2.04 -25.87
N LYS A 238 3.31 -0.88 -25.68
CA LYS A 238 2.31 -0.44 -26.67
C LYS A 238 3.05 -0.39 -28.01
N LYS A 239 2.45 -0.95 -29.07
CA LYS A 239 2.94 -0.64 -30.41
C LYS A 239 2.83 0.87 -30.54
N ASP A 240 3.93 1.52 -30.87
CA ASP A 240 3.88 2.90 -31.35
C ASP A 240 2.94 2.88 -32.57
N GLU A 241 1.82 3.59 -32.46
CA GLU A 241 0.90 3.85 -33.58
C GLU A 241 1.50 4.90 -34.51
#